data_AF-A0A9P6KE85-F1
#
_entry.id   AF-A0A9P6KE85-F1
#
_cell.length_a   1.000
_cell.length_b   1.000
_cell.length_c   1.000
_cell.angle_alpha   90.00
_cell.angle_beta   90.00
_cell.angle_gamma   90.00
#
_symmetry.space_group_name_H-M   'P 1'
#
loop_
_entity.id
_entity.type
_entity.pdbx_description
1 polymer ?
#
loop_
_entity_poly.entity_id
_entity_poly.type
_entity_poly.pdbx_seq_one_letter_code
_entity_poly.pdbx_strand_id
1 'polypeptide(L)'
;MATEQTTMATEQAKKESPRTSIFGDIATSIGGKILELFGKDGKKDEEDDVTVEDEVEDTVIEAIRQEYSRIKPAAQFKCGPILRFQDIHVRNKRWTGSVLIVTDKSTPPPRLVIRDTTKKRVGYSTARHLETWQGNHFYRYDIQLTLMAHRQKHVEYWFESENGRRVKGQPSQQWNFNVPALDEGFHWAFYSCNGFTSDVDDPETNFGGANPLWDDLLVSHDRKPFHALVGGGDQIYNDDVLATPEMHEWLGMESEARISAEYNTEKRYA
;
A
#
# COMPACT_ATOMS: atom_id res chain seq x y z
N MET A 1 -69.31 44.91 13.78
CA MET A 1 -68.70 43.92 14.70
C MET A 1 -67.29 43.71 14.14
N ALA A 2 -66.21 44.26 14.71
CA ALA A 2 -65.78 44.23 16.11
C ALA A 2 -65.75 42.78 16.62
N THR A 3 -64.63 42.18 17.03
CA THR A 3 -63.24 42.67 17.16
C THR A 3 -62.25 41.80 16.33
N GLU A 4 -60.90 41.82 16.39
CA GLU A 4 -59.88 42.48 17.24
C GLU A 4 -58.56 42.65 16.42
N GLN A 5 -57.47 43.11 17.05
CA GLN A 5 -56.08 42.88 16.65
C GLN A 5 -55.34 42.15 17.78
N THR A 6 -54.47 41.18 17.47
CA THR A 6 -53.36 40.82 18.36
C THR A 6 -52.12 40.46 17.56
N THR A 7 -51.14 41.37 17.57
CA THR A 7 -49.75 41.07 17.24
C THR A 7 -49.05 40.59 18.50
N MET A 8 -48.38 39.44 18.47
CA MET A 8 -47.43 39.02 19.51
C MET A 8 -46.25 38.30 18.84
N ALA A 9 -45.03 38.68 19.23
CA ALA A 9 -43.78 38.12 18.72
C ALA A 9 -42.96 37.54 19.86
N THR A 10 -42.62 36.25 19.76
CA THR A 10 -41.62 35.47 20.50
C THR A 10 -41.66 34.05 19.89
N GLU A 11 -40.63 33.21 19.84
CA GLU A 11 -39.33 33.22 20.54
C GLU A 11 -38.28 32.48 19.71
N GLN A 12 -36.98 32.73 19.94
CA GLN A 12 -35.91 31.94 19.34
C GLN A 12 -35.78 30.58 20.02
N ALA A 13 -35.78 29.49 19.25
CA ALA A 13 -35.36 28.16 19.73
C ALA A 13 -34.25 27.59 18.84
N LYS A 14 -33.02 28.07 19.06
CA LYS A 14 -31.81 27.58 18.40
C LYS A 14 -31.48 26.19 18.94
N LYS A 15 -31.90 25.13 18.23
CA LYS A 15 -31.70 23.74 18.68
C LYS A 15 -30.29 23.26 18.35
N GLU A 16 -29.34 23.57 19.24
CA GLU A 16 -27.97 23.08 19.15
C GLU A 16 -27.93 21.56 19.40
N SER A 17 -27.30 20.83 18.47
CA SER A 17 -27.05 19.39 18.59
C SER A 17 -25.68 19.15 19.23
N PRO A 18 -25.56 18.34 20.29
CA PRO A 18 -24.28 18.12 20.95
C PRO A 18 -23.34 17.27 20.08
N ARG A 19 -22.21 17.85 19.69
CA ARG A 19 -21.09 17.14 19.07
C ARG A 19 -20.34 16.31 20.11
N THR A 20 -20.39 14.98 20.01
CA THR A 20 -19.59 14.07 20.84
C THR A 20 -18.32 13.63 20.11
N SER A 21 -17.27 14.45 20.12
CA SER A 21 -15.96 14.09 19.54
C SER A 21 -15.06 13.40 20.57
N ILE A 22 -15.24 12.09 20.76
CA ILE A 22 -14.43 11.28 21.70
C ILE A 22 -13.15 10.78 20.99
N PHE A 23 -12.26 11.69 20.59
CA PHE A 23 -10.89 11.37 20.12
C PHE A 23 -9.87 12.53 20.31
N GLY A 24 -10.11 13.42 21.29
CA GLY A 24 -9.28 14.63 21.49
C GLY A 24 -8.13 14.53 22.51
N ASP A 25 -8.25 13.75 23.58
CA ASP A 25 -7.50 13.99 24.82
C ASP A 25 -6.48 12.89 25.23
N ILE A 26 -5.78 12.28 24.27
CA ILE A 26 -4.72 11.28 24.56
C ILE A 26 -3.31 11.76 24.17
N ALA A 27 -3.18 12.82 23.36
CA ALA A 27 -1.88 13.28 22.83
C ALA A 27 -1.03 14.13 23.82
N THR A 28 -1.64 14.74 24.85
CA THR A 28 -1.00 15.85 25.59
C THR A 28 -0.23 15.43 26.86
N SER A 29 -0.27 14.15 27.27
CA SER A 29 0.25 13.73 28.59
C SER A 29 1.66 13.12 28.60
N ILE A 30 2.30 12.87 27.44
CA ILE A 30 3.57 12.11 27.37
C ILE A 30 4.80 13.01 27.11
N GLY A 31 4.62 14.21 26.57
CA GLY A 31 5.73 15.11 26.20
C GLY A 31 6.47 15.82 27.35
N GLY A 32 6.05 15.66 28.60
CA GLY A 32 6.49 16.52 29.72
C GLY A 32 7.43 15.91 30.77
N LYS A 33 7.90 14.66 30.62
CA LYS A 33 8.56 13.92 31.73
C LYS A 33 9.90 13.23 31.43
N ILE A 34 10.55 13.56 30.31
CA ILE A 34 11.87 12.96 29.94
C ILE A 34 13.04 13.96 30.09
N LEU A 35 12.78 15.24 30.40
CA LEU A 35 13.80 16.30 30.41
C LEU A 35 14.41 16.65 31.79
N GLU A 36 14.08 15.91 32.87
CA GLU A 36 14.57 16.19 34.24
C GLU A 36 15.51 15.12 34.83
N LEU A 37 15.95 14.12 34.04
CA LEU A 37 16.73 12.99 34.55
C LEU A 37 18.25 13.04 34.32
N PHE A 38 18.79 14.09 33.67
CA PHE A 38 20.23 14.21 33.41
C PHE A 38 20.76 15.61 33.76
N GLY A 39 21.15 15.77 35.02
CA GLY A 39 21.76 16.99 35.54
C GLY A 39 23.00 16.69 36.38
N LYS A 40 24.18 16.85 35.76
CA LYS A 40 25.52 17.05 36.35
C LYS A 40 26.00 16.10 37.47
N ASP A 41 27.08 15.39 37.16
CA ASP A 41 28.37 15.63 37.85
C ASP A 41 29.52 15.17 36.94
N GLY A 42 30.72 15.73 37.11
CA GLY A 42 31.82 15.56 36.15
C GLY A 42 33.12 15.03 36.76
N LYS A 43 33.93 14.40 35.91
CA LYS A 43 35.39 14.29 36.08
C LYS A 43 36.06 14.17 34.71
N LYS A 44 37.28 14.72 34.62
CA LYS A 44 38.19 14.47 33.51
C LYS A 44 39.01 13.22 33.84
N ASP A 45 39.11 12.31 32.89
CA ASP A 45 40.22 11.37 32.76
C ASP A 45 40.62 11.38 31.26
N GLU A 46 41.91 11.36 30.97
CA GLU A 46 42.45 11.33 29.60
C GLU A 46 42.63 9.86 29.18
N GLU A 47 41.95 9.42 28.12
CA GLU A 47 42.26 8.18 27.41
C GLU A 47 42.57 8.52 25.94
N ASP A 48 43.73 8.07 25.46
CA ASP A 48 44.14 8.13 24.05
C ASP A 48 43.31 7.14 23.22
N ASP A 49 42.16 7.58 22.71
CA ASP A 49 41.41 6.80 21.71
C ASP A 49 41.85 7.18 20.29
N VAL A 50 42.36 6.19 19.56
CA VAL A 50 42.79 6.37 18.16
C VAL A 50 41.55 6.26 17.27
N THR A 51 40.82 7.36 17.18
CA THR A 51 39.69 7.49 16.24
C THR A 51 40.22 7.48 14.82
N VAL A 52 40.16 6.32 14.17
CA VAL A 52 40.20 6.22 12.71
C VAL A 52 38.87 6.77 12.20
N GLU A 53 38.83 8.07 11.97
CA GLU A 53 37.75 8.73 11.23
C GLU A 53 37.83 8.28 9.77
N ASP A 54 37.26 7.10 9.48
CA ASP A 54 36.84 6.77 8.12
C ASP A 54 35.73 7.76 7.74
N GLU A 55 36.10 8.89 7.14
CA GLU A 55 35.18 9.78 6.42
C GLU A 55 34.53 9.01 5.28
N VAL A 56 33.45 8.29 5.60
CA VAL A 56 32.53 7.77 4.60
C VAL A 56 31.80 8.97 4.03
N GLU A 57 32.31 9.49 2.92
CA GLU A 57 31.64 10.47 2.08
C GLU A 57 30.16 10.08 1.97
N ASP A 58 29.27 11.00 2.38
CA ASP A 58 27.83 10.87 2.26
C ASP A 58 27.49 10.78 0.77
N THR A 59 27.58 9.56 0.23
CA THR A 59 27.13 9.24 -1.11
C THR A 59 25.64 9.42 -1.10
N VAL A 60 25.23 10.62 -1.54
CA VAL A 60 23.84 10.99 -1.82
C VAL A 60 23.21 9.84 -2.57
N ILE A 61 22.40 9.04 -1.85
CA ILE A 61 21.56 8.04 -2.47
C ILE A 61 20.50 8.87 -3.18
N GLU A 62 20.77 9.23 -4.43
CA GLU A 62 19.74 9.67 -5.35
C GLU A 62 18.71 8.54 -5.39
N ALA A 63 17.63 8.70 -4.64
CA ALA A 63 16.47 7.85 -4.74
C ALA A 63 16.04 7.93 -6.20
N ILE A 64 16.26 6.84 -6.95
CA ILE A 64 15.94 6.77 -8.36
C ILE A 64 14.42 6.82 -8.46
N ARG A 65 13.90 8.05 -8.60
CA ARG A 65 12.48 8.36 -8.67
C ARG A 65 11.86 7.45 -9.71
N GLN A 66 11.08 6.49 -9.26
CA GLN A 66 10.49 5.51 -10.15
C GLN A 66 9.52 6.24 -11.07
N GLU A 67 9.74 6.19 -12.39
CA GLU A 67 8.84 6.84 -13.33
C GLU A 67 7.52 6.04 -13.43
N TYR A 68 6.59 6.31 -12.51
CA TYR A 68 5.29 5.65 -12.41
C TYR A 68 4.45 5.78 -13.70
N SER A 69 4.66 6.84 -14.49
CA SER A 69 4.12 7.04 -15.84
C SER A 69 4.49 5.92 -16.84
N ARG A 70 5.48 5.07 -16.52
CA ARG A 70 5.89 3.92 -17.33
C ARG A 70 5.27 2.59 -16.88
N ILE A 71 4.46 2.54 -15.82
CA ILE A 71 3.73 1.33 -15.42
C ILE A 71 2.56 1.10 -16.39
N LYS A 72 2.91 0.62 -17.58
CA LYS A 72 1.99 -0.07 -18.47
C LYS A 72 1.92 -1.51 -17.97
N PRO A 73 0.73 -2.06 -17.62
CA PRO A 73 0.60 -3.47 -17.32
C PRO A 73 1.24 -4.26 -18.45
N ALA A 74 2.35 -4.94 -18.15
CA ALA A 74 3.09 -5.64 -19.19
C ALA A 74 2.14 -6.67 -19.79
N ALA A 75 1.99 -6.70 -21.12
CA ALA A 75 1.12 -7.67 -21.80
C ALA A 75 1.62 -9.13 -21.67
N GLN A 76 2.51 -9.38 -20.71
CA GLN A 76 2.94 -10.65 -20.14
C GLN A 76 1.90 -11.23 -19.16
N PHE A 77 1.16 -10.39 -18.42
CA PHE A 77 0.25 -10.79 -17.33
C PHE A 77 -1.09 -10.06 -17.39
N LYS A 78 -2.15 -10.70 -16.86
CA LYS A 78 -3.49 -10.12 -16.67
C LYS A 78 -3.59 -9.31 -15.37
N CYS A 79 -2.89 -9.75 -14.32
CA CYS A 79 -2.85 -9.06 -13.03
C CYS A 79 -1.47 -9.24 -12.37
N GLY A 80 -1.05 -8.23 -11.61
CA GLY A 80 0.23 -8.17 -10.92
C GLY A 80 1.39 -7.65 -11.79
N PRO A 81 2.63 -7.78 -11.31
CA PRO A 81 3.03 -8.48 -10.09
C PRO A 81 2.61 -7.78 -8.80
N ILE A 82 1.90 -8.50 -7.93
CA ILE A 82 1.56 -8.05 -6.58
C ILE A 82 2.65 -8.53 -5.63
N LEU A 83 3.43 -7.61 -5.07
CA LEU A 83 4.35 -7.89 -3.98
C LEU A 83 3.57 -8.00 -2.66
N ARG A 84 3.85 -9.03 -1.88
CA ARG A 84 3.30 -9.24 -0.54
C ARG A 84 4.42 -9.44 0.47
N PHE A 85 4.51 -8.54 1.45
CA PHE A 85 5.23 -8.77 2.69
C PHE A 85 4.58 -9.93 3.48
N GLN A 86 5.40 -10.76 4.13
CA GLN A 86 4.92 -11.85 4.98
C GLN A 86 5.42 -11.70 6.42
N ASP A 87 6.74 -11.63 6.64
CA ASP A 87 7.32 -11.55 7.98
C ASP A 87 8.81 -11.12 7.96
N ILE A 88 9.31 -10.61 9.10
CA ILE A 88 10.74 -10.49 9.43
C ILE A 88 11.07 -11.40 10.62
N HIS A 89 11.82 -12.46 10.32
CA HIS A 89 12.37 -13.36 11.30
C HIS A 89 13.69 -12.77 11.85
N VAL A 90 13.60 -11.93 12.89
CA VAL A 90 14.77 -11.21 13.45
C VAL A 90 15.92 -12.15 13.83
N ARG A 91 15.62 -13.26 14.54
CA ARG A 91 16.64 -14.20 15.07
C ARG A 91 17.50 -14.86 14.00
N ASN A 92 16.93 -15.19 12.84
CA ASN A 92 17.65 -15.81 11.72
C ASN A 92 18.03 -14.79 10.62
N LYS A 93 17.80 -13.49 10.90
CA LYS A 93 18.10 -12.35 10.02
C LYS A 93 17.45 -12.49 8.65
N ARG A 94 16.17 -12.88 8.57
CA ARG A 94 15.48 -13.17 7.31
C ARG A 94 14.20 -12.37 7.11
N TRP A 95 14.14 -11.64 6.00
CA TRP A 95 12.90 -11.12 5.45
C TRP A 95 12.25 -12.18 4.55
N THR A 96 10.94 -12.31 4.66
CA THR A 96 10.13 -13.23 3.84
C THR A 96 8.97 -12.47 3.19
N GLY A 97 8.72 -12.79 1.93
CA GLY A 97 7.64 -12.25 1.14
C GLY A 97 7.38 -13.09 -0.10
N SER A 98 6.46 -12.65 -0.94
CA SER A 98 6.14 -13.33 -2.20
C SER A 98 5.64 -12.35 -3.25
N VAL A 99 5.80 -12.71 -4.53
CA VAL A 99 5.15 -12.03 -5.65
C VAL A 99 4.08 -12.95 -6.25
N LEU A 100 2.89 -12.40 -6.54
CA LEU A 100 1.81 -13.08 -7.26
C LEU A 100 1.63 -12.47 -8.65
N ILE A 101 1.44 -13.31 -9.67
CA ILE A 101 0.96 -12.92 -11.00
C ILE A 101 -0.26 -13.76 -11.38
N VAL A 102 -1.08 -13.23 -12.31
CA VAL A 102 -2.12 -13.98 -13.01
C VAL A 102 -1.89 -13.84 -14.51
N THR A 103 -1.95 -14.95 -15.25
CA THR A 103 -1.79 -14.97 -16.71
C THR A 103 -2.67 -16.04 -17.35
N ASP A 104 -3.13 -15.82 -18.57
CA ASP A 104 -3.87 -16.79 -19.39
C ASP A 104 -3.01 -17.49 -20.44
N LYS A 105 -1.69 -17.28 -20.36
CA LYS A 105 -0.73 -17.89 -21.28
C LYS A 105 -0.33 -19.28 -20.80
N SER A 106 -0.53 -20.27 -21.67
CA SER A 106 -0.22 -21.69 -21.46
C SER A 106 1.25 -22.06 -21.72
N THR A 107 2.15 -21.09 -21.84
CA THR A 107 3.61 -21.29 -21.85
C THR A 107 4.13 -21.57 -20.43
N PRO A 108 5.29 -22.23 -20.25
CA PRO A 108 5.88 -22.36 -18.92
C PRO A 108 6.01 -20.98 -18.27
N PRO A 109 5.64 -20.84 -16.97
CA PRO A 109 5.61 -19.55 -16.31
C PRO A 109 7.02 -18.94 -16.25
N PRO A 110 7.14 -17.60 -16.35
CA PRO A 110 8.44 -16.96 -16.29
C PRO A 110 9.11 -17.20 -14.94
N ARG A 111 10.44 -17.09 -14.88
CA ARG A 111 11.17 -17.03 -13.61
C ARG A 111 11.16 -15.61 -13.07
N LEU A 112 11.07 -15.46 -11.75
CA LEU A 112 11.33 -14.19 -11.08
C LEU A 112 12.84 -14.05 -10.89
N VAL A 113 13.41 -12.94 -11.34
CA VAL A 113 14.80 -12.54 -11.09
C VAL A 113 14.80 -11.47 -10.01
N ILE A 114 15.71 -11.59 -9.04
CA ILE A 114 15.77 -10.74 -7.85
C ILE A 114 17.19 -10.17 -7.74
N ARG A 115 17.31 -8.85 -7.79
CA ARG A 115 18.56 -8.11 -7.64
C ARG A 115 18.59 -7.44 -6.27
N ASP A 116 19.23 -8.13 -5.32
CA ASP A 116 19.75 -7.50 -4.12
C ASP A 116 20.96 -6.65 -4.52
N THR A 117 20.82 -5.32 -4.43
CA THR A 117 21.88 -4.36 -4.81
C THR A 117 23.20 -4.57 -4.05
N THR A 118 23.15 -5.22 -2.87
CA THR A 118 24.35 -5.52 -2.07
C THR A 118 25.02 -6.85 -2.43
N LYS A 119 24.63 -7.50 -3.53
CA LYS A 119 25.18 -8.81 -3.97
C LYS A 119 25.70 -8.75 -5.40
N LYS A 120 26.83 -9.43 -5.66
CA LYS A 120 27.43 -9.53 -7.00
C LYS A 120 26.58 -10.35 -7.99
N ARG A 121 25.72 -11.26 -7.50
CA ARG A 121 24.87 -12.16 -8.30
C ARG A 121 23.40 -11.89 -8.00
N VAL A 122 22.54 -12.03 -9.01
CA VAL A 122 21.08 -12.08 -8.83
C VAL A 122 20.65 -13.40 -8.21
N GLY A 123 19.56 -13.35 -7.44
CA GLY A 123 18.79 -14.52 -7.04
C GLY A 123 17.68 -14.83 -8.06
N TYR A 124 17.11 -16.01 -7.96
CA TYR A 124 15.96 -16.45 -8.76
C TYR A 124 14.92 -17.10 -7.86
N SER A 125 13.65 -16.93 -8.21
CA SER A 125 12.54 -17.69 -7.64
C SER A 125 11.74 -18.33 -8.78
N THR A 126 11.38 -19.60 -8.61
CA THR A 126 10.59 -20.37 -9.57
C THR A 126 9.11 -20.21 -9.29
N ALA A 127 8.29 -20.37 -10.33
CA ALA A 127 6.85 -20.25 -10.21
C ALA A 127 6.27 -21.45 -9.45
N ARG A 128 5.59 -21.19 -8.33
CA ARG A 128 4.66 -22.13 -7.71
C ARG A 128 3.27 -21.88 -8.28
N HIS A 129 2.76 -22.81 -9.08
CA HIS A 129 1.36 -22.81 -9.47
C HIS A 129 0.48 -22.93 -8.21
N LEU A 130 -0.52 -22.06 -8.08
CA LEU A 130 -1.50 -22.09 -7.00
C LEU A 130 -2.81 -22.72 -7.46
N GLU A 131 -3.37 -22.22 -8.56
CA GLU A 131 -4.69 -22.61 -9.07
C GLU A 131 -4.86 -22.20 -10.54
N THR A 132 -5.79 -22.84 -11.25
CA THR A 132 -6.29 -22.41 -12.57
C THR A 132 -7.80 -22.19 -12.54
N TRP A 133 -8.27 -21.01 -12.94
CA TRP A 133 -9.69 -20.66 -12.97
C TRP A 133 -10.07 -19.86 -14.22
N GLN A 134 -11.09 -20.33 -14.95
CA GLN A 134 -11.55 -19.78 -16.24
C GLN A 134 -10.40 -19.45 -17.23
N GLY A 135 -9.43 -20.37 -17.37
CA GLY A 135 -8.27 -20.19 -18.25
C GLY A 135 -7.20 -19.22 -17.73
N ASN A 136 -7.33 -18.71 -16.51
CA ASN A 136 -6.32 -17.89 -15.85
C ASN A 136 -5.54 -18.73 -14.83
N HIS A 137 -4.22 -18.64 -14.88
CA HIS A 137 -3.28 -19.39 -14.03
C HIS A 137 -2.67 -18.45 -12.99
N PHE A 138 -2.70 -18.88 -11.73
CA PHE A 138 -2.19 -18.11 -10.59
C PHE A 138 -0.82 -18.66 -10.19
N TYR A 139 0.22 -17.81 -10.25
CA TYR A 139 1.60 -18.21 -9.93
C TYR A 139 2.18 -17.33 -8.81
N ARG A 140 2.70 -17.98 -7.77
CA ARG A 140 3.41 -17.35 -6.65
C ARG A 140 4.90 -17.61 -6.73
N TYR A 141 5.68 -16.60 -6.40
CA TYR A 141 7.13 -16.64 -6.34
C TYR A 141 7.56 -16.27 -4.93
N ASP A 142 8.09 -17.23 -4.17
CA ASP A 142 8.50 -16.98 -2.79
C ASP A 142 9.87 -16.29 -2.78
N ILE A 143 10.01 -15.25 -1.94
CA ILE A 143 11.23 -14.44 -1.81
C ILE A 143 11.74 -14.57 -0.37
N GLN A 144 13.03 -14.85 -0.23
CA GLN A 144 13.72 -14.83 1.05
C GLN A 144 15.02 -14.05 0.92
N LEU A 145 15.22 -13.07 1.81
CA LEU A 145 16.38 -12.20 1.81
C LEU A 145 17.03 -12.19 3.19
N THR A 146 18.36 -12.27 3.22
CA THR A 146 19.11 -12.09 4.47
C THR A 146 19.27 -10.60 4.76
N LEU A 147 18.76 -10.17 5.91
CA LEU A 147 18.86 -8.80 6.39
C LEU A 147 20.31 -8.41 6.68
N MET A 148 20.63 -7.14 6.51
CA MET A 148 21.91 -6.56 6.91
C MET A 148 21.79 -5.94 8.31
N ALA A 149 22.92 -5.79 8.99
CA ALA A 149 22.93 -5.24 10.35
C ALA A 149 22.51 -3.77 10.35
N HIS A 150 23.18 -2.93 9.55
CA HIS A 150 23.17 -1.46 9.61
C HIS A 150 22.84 -0.80 8.25
N ARG A 151 22.13 -1.48 7.36
CA ARG A 151 21.87 -0.97 6.00
C ARG A 151 20.56 -1.51 5.40
N GLN A 152 19.64 -0.59 5.11
CA GLN A 152 18.46 -0.85 4.28
C GLN A 152 18.87 -1.38 2.90
N LYS A 153 18.13 -2.35 2.38
CA LYS A 153 18.31 -2.87 1.01
C LYS A 153 17.30 -2.26 0.08
N HIS A 154 17.79 -1.72 -1.04
CA HIS A 154 16.98 -1.57 -2.24
C HIS A 154 17.04 -2.86 -3.05
N VAL A 155 15.88 -3.44 -3.37
CA VAL A 155 15.75 -4.72 -4.07
C VAL A 155 14.94 -4.52 -5.34
N GLU A 156 15.54 -4.78 -6.50
CA GLU A 156 14.83 -4.78 -7.78
C GLU A 156 14.39 -6.21 -8.15
N TYR A 157 13.30 -6.33 -8.91
CA TYR A 157 12.87 -7.60 -9.48
C TYR A 157 12.22 -7.44 -10.86
N TRP A 158 12.31 -8.50 -11.67
CA TRP A 158 11.68 -8.59 -12.98
C TRP A 158 11.44 -10.05 -13.39
N PHE A 159 10.71 -10.26 -14.48
CA PHE A 159 10.42 -11.57 -15.03
C PHE A 159 11.20 -11.85 -16.31
N GLU A 160 11.67 -13.09 -16.46
CA GLU A 160 12.30 -13.59 -17.68
C GLU A 160 11.61 -14.89 -18.11
N SER A 161 11.59 -15.16 -19.42
CA SER A 161 11.19 -16.50 -19.88
C SER A 161 12.13 -17.57 -19.29
N GLU A 162 11.63 -18.79 -19.15
CA GLU A 162 12.39 -19.92 -18.59
C GLU A 162 13.77 -20.11 -19.25
N ASN A 163 13.85 -19.86 -20.55
CA ASN A 163 15.09 -19.88 -21.37
C ASN A 163 16.03 -18.68 -21.13
N GLY A 164 15.88 -17.94 -20.02
CA GLY A 164 16.70 -16.77 -19.65
C GLY A 164 16.60 -15.58 -20.60
N ARG A 165 15.59 -15.55 -21.49
CA ARG A 165 15.37 -14.44 -22.41
C ARG A 165 14.31 -13.49 -21.86
N ARG A 166 14.63 -12.20 -21.80
CA ARG A 166 13.62 -11.14 -21.69
C ARG A 166 12.66 -11.23 -22.89
N VAL A 167 11.39 -10.93 -22.69
CA VAL A 167 10.37 -10.96 -23.75
C VAL A 167 10.75 -9.93 -24.82
N LYS A 168 11.05 -10.38 -26.04
CA LYS A 168 11.45 -9.49 -27.14
C LYS A 168 10.33 -8.47 -27.42
N GLY A 169 10.70 -7.20 -27.57
CA GLY A 169 9.78 -6.13 -27.97
C GLY A 169 9.01 -5.45 -26.85
N GLN A 170 9.21 -5.84 -25.58
CA GLN A 170 8.69 -5.08 -24.43
C GLN A 170 9.83 -4.32 -23.74
N PRO A 171 9.59 -3.10 -23.21
CA PRO A 171 10.47 -2.50 -22.21
C PRO A 171 10.68 -3.50 -21.07
N SER A 172 11.89 -3.56 -20.52
CA SER A 172 12.13 -4.41 -19.34
C SER A 172 11.47 -3.78 -18.13
N GLN A 173 10.19 -4.08 -17.91
CA GLN A 173 9.48 -3.66 -16.73
C GLN A 173 10.21 -4.26 -15.51
N GLN A 174 10.69 -3.36 -14.67
CA GLN A 174 11.30 -3.65 -13.39
C GLN A 174 10.42 -3.03 -12.32
N TRP A 175 10.42 -3.68 -11.17
CA TRP A 175 9.78 -3.21 -9.94
C TRP A 175 10.84 -3.24 -8.84
N ASN A 176 10.62 -2.49 -7.78
CA ASN A 176 11.51 -2.48 -6.64
C ASN A 176 10.72 -2.45 -5.32
N PHE A 177 11.43 -2.72 -4.24
CA PHE A 177 10.97 -2.52 -2.87
C PHE A 177 12.15 -2.34 -1.93
N ASN A 178 11.88 -1.79 -0.75
CA ASN A 178 12.86 -1.56 0.27
C ASN A 178 12.68 -2.55 1.43
N VAL A 179 13.79 -3.05 1.97
CA VAL A 179 13.84 -4.02 3.07
C VAL A 179 14.75 -3.46 4.17
N PRO A 180 14.31 -3.43 5.44
CA PRO A 180 15.03 -2.74 6.49
C PRO A 180 16.32 -3.46 6.89
N ALA A 181 17.22 -2.71 7.52
CA ALA A 181 18.27 -3.21 8.41
C ALA A 181 17.67 -3.92 9.64
N LEU A 182 18.53 -4.53 10.46
CA LEU A 182 18.13 -5.19 11.71
C LEU A 182 18.03 -4.22 12.89
N ASP A 183 18.72 -3.09 12.81
CA ASP A 183 18.80 -2.06 13.85
C ASP A 183 17.93 -0.82 13.57
N GLU A 184 17.36 -0.70 12.37
CA GLU A 184 16.51 0.43 12.00
C GLU A 184 15.02 0.18 12.31
N GLY A 185 14.28 1.29 12.47
CA GLY A 185 12.83 1.24 12.66
C GLY A 185 12.11 0.74 11.42
N PHE A 186 11.20 -0.23 11.59
CA PHE A 186 10.34 -0.68 10.50
C PHE A 186 9.33 0.42 10.13
N HIS A 187 9.68 1.26 9.15
CA HIS A 187 8.73 2.22 8.56
C HIS A 187 7.63 1.51 7.80
N TRP A 188 6.39 1.93 7.98
CA TRP A 188 5.22 1.46 7.24
C TRP A 188 4.23 2.62 7.06
N ALA A 189 3.40 2.53 6.02
CA ALA A 189 2.30 3.45 5.79
C ALA A 189 0.96 2.72 5.95
N PHE A 190 -0.07 3.44 6.38
CA PHE A 190 -1.45 2.96 6.49
C PHE A 190 -2.34 3.67 5.46
N TYR A 191 -3.30 2.94 4.89
CA TYR A 191 -4.33 3.51 4.02
C TYR A 191 -5.64 2.73 4.15
N SER A 192 -6.76 3.42 4.01
CA SER A 192 -8.11 2.86 4.06
C SER A 192 -9.04 3.79 3.28
N CYS A 193 -10.17 3.28 2.78
CA CYS A 193 -11.21 4.11 2.15
C CYS A 193 -10.67 4.98 1.00
N ASN A 194 -9.78 4.42 0.18
CA ASN A 194 -9.08 5.16 -0.88
C ASN A 194 -9.81 5.03 -2.23
N GLY A 195 -11.01 5.58 -2.28
CA GLY A 195 -11.80 5.72 -3.49
C GLY A 195 -12.89 6.76 -3.29
N PHE A 196 -13.65 7.02 -4.34
CA PHE A 196 -14.79 7.92 -4.29
C PHE A 196 -16.07 7.09 -4.25
N THR A 197 -16.99 7.48 -3.39
CA THR A 197 -18.36 6.98 -3.38
C THR A 197 -19.16 7.62 -4.52
N SER A 198 -20.25 6.98 -4.94
CA SER A 198 -21.04 7.38 -6.10
C SER A 198 -21.85 8.69 -5.92
N ASP A 199 -21.85 9.27 -4.72
CA ASP A 199 -22.38 10.59 -4.40
C ASP A 199 -21.36 11.75 -4.56
N VAL A 200 -20.12 11.45 -4.97
CA VAL A 200 -19.10 12.47 -5.25
C VAL A 200 -19.15 12.92 -6.71
N ASP A 201 -19.74 14.09 -6.95
CA ASP A 201 -19.74 14.74 -8.26
C ASP A 201 -18.32 15.10 -8.74
N ASP A 202 -17.98 14.70 -9.97
CA ASP A 202 -16.73 15.00 -10.71
C ASP A 202 -15.45 14.98 -9.85
N PRO A 203 -15.01 13.80 -9.36
CA PRO A 203 -13.85 13.71 -8.47
C PRO A 203 -12.52 14.05 -9.14
N GLU A 204 -12.43 13.89 -10.47
CA GLU A 204 -11.25 14.27 -11.24
C GLU A 204 -11.05 15.79 -11.24
N THR A 205 -12.08 16.58 -11.54
CA THR A 205 -11.98 18.05 -11.53
C THR A 205 -11.92 18.60 -10.11
N ASN A 206 -12.72 18.07 -9.17
CA ASN A 206 -12.89 18.66 -7.85
C ASN A 206 -11.77 18.29 -6.86
N PHE A 207 -11.15 17.11 -7.02
CA PHE A 207 -10.13 16.60 -6.09
C PHE A 207 -8.83 16.14 -6.75
N GLY A 208 -8.72 16.19 -8.09
CA GLY A 208 -7.57 15.66 -8.83
C GLY A 208 -7.56 14.13 -8.96
N GLY A 209 -8.72 13.50 -8.78
CA GLY A 209 -8.88 12.05 -8.81
C GLY A 209 -8.18 11.37 -7.61
N ALA A 210 -7.82 10.09 -7.77
CA ALA A 210 -7.17 9.32 -6.72
C ALA A 210 -5.66 9.60 -6.56
N ASN A 211 -5.05 10.33 -7.49
CA ASN A 211 -3.60 10.47 -7.59
C ASN A 211 -2.93 11.27 -6.45
N PRO A 212 -3.47 12.40 -5.94
CA PRO A 212 -2.74 13.26 -5.01
C PRO A 212 -2.26 12.56 -3.72
N LEU A 213 -3.07 11.68 -3.12
CA LEU A 213 -2.63 10.90 -1.95
C LEU A 213 -1.45 9.98 -2.30
N TRP A 214 -1.51 9.32 -3.46
CA TRP A 214 -0.45 8.42 -3.89
C TRP A 214 0.82 9.19 -4.24
N ASP A 215 0.72 10.33 -4.92
CA ASP A 215 1.86 11.18 -5.22
C ASP A 215 2.56 11.68 -3.94
N ASP A 216 1.82 12.12 -2.93
CA ASP A 216 2.38 12.52 -1.62
C ASP A 216 2.99 11.34 -0.85
N LEU A 217 2.36 10.16 -0.91
CA LEU A 217 2.89 8.93 -0.31
C LEU A 217 4.19 8.49 -1.00
N LEU A 218 4.28 8.63 -2.32
CA LEU A 218 5.46 8.30 -3.11
C LEU A 218 6.60 9.31 -2.88
N VAL A 219 6.31 10.61 -2.81
CA VAL A 219 7.29 11.64 -2.39
C VAL A 219 7.80 11.38 -0.97
N SER A 220 6.94 10.88 -0.08
CA SER A 220 7.33 10.48 1.27
C SER A 220 8.21 9.23 1.25
N HIS A 221 7.88 8.22 0.42
CA HIS A 221 8.67 7.02 0.23
C HIS A 221 10.06 7.30 -0.35
N ASP A 222 10.17 8.18 -1.34
CA ASP A 222 11.44 8.60 -1.96
C ASP A 222 12.38 9.28 -0.95
N ARG A 223 11.83 10.00 0.04
CA ARG A 223 12.59 10.64 1.14
C ARG A 223 12.97 9.65 2.25
N LYS A 224 12.04 8.79 2.65
CA LYS A 224 12.23 7.80 3.71
C LYS A 224 11.41 6.54 3.40
N PRO A 225 12.04 5.48 2.86
CA PRO A 225 11.29 4.34 2.36
C PRO A 225 10.41 3.63 3.39
N PHE A 226 9.18 3.33 2.96
CA PHE A 226 8.27 2.45 3.67
C PHE A 226 8.58 0.98 3.32
N HIS A 227 8.65 0.12 4.34
CA HIS A 227 8.90 -1.31 4.20
C HIS A 227 7.63 -2.15 4.04
N ALA A 228 6.47 -1.59 4.41
CA ALA A 228 5.16 -2.14 4.13
C ALA A 228 4.12 -1.03 3.94
N LEU A 229 3.08 -1.35 3.18
CA LEU A 229 1.84 -0.58 3.08
C LEU A 229 0.71 -1.46 3.63
N VAL A 230 0.01 -0.98 4.65
CA VAL A 230 -1.03 -1.73 5.38
C VAL A 230 -2.40 -1.17 5.02
N GLY A 231 -3.23 -1.98 4.37
CA GLY A 231 -4.61 -1.63 3.99
C GLY A 231 -5.60 -1.94 5.11
N GLY A 232 -6.46 -0.97 5.44
CA GLY A 232 -7.51 -1.09 6.45
C GLY A 232 -8.87 -1.60 5.96
N GLY A 233 -9.05 -1.77 4.65
CA GLY A 233 -10.35 -1.97 4.00
C GLY A 233 -10.69 -0.85 3.01
N ASP A 234 -11.76 -1.04 2.25
CA ASP A 234 -12.30 -0.08 1.28
C ASP A 234 -11.26 0.40 0.24
N GLN A 235 -10.58 -0.55 -0.41
CA GLN A 235 -9.64 -0.30 -1.51
C GLN A 235 -10.30 -0.26 -2.89
N ILE A 236 -11.47 -0.89 -3.05
CA ILE A 236 -12.20 -0.98 -4.32
C ILE A 236 -13.66 -0.65 -4.01
N TYR A 237 -14.09 0.52 -4.45
CA TYR A 237 -15.49 0.89 -4.50
C TYR A 237 -16.05 0.37 -5.82
N ASN A 238 -17.21 -0.29 -5.77
CA ASN A 238 -17.87 -0.85 -6.93
C ASN A 238 -19.40 -0.85 -6.74
N ASP A 239 -19.90 0.09 -5.94
CA ASP A 239 -21.31 0.27 -5.62
C ASP A 239 -22.13 0.62 -6.87
N ASP A 240 -21.47 1.21 -7.88
CA ASP A 240 -22.03 1.45 -9.22
C ASP A 240 -22.50 0.18 -9.93
N VAL A 241 -22.02 -1.01 -9.55
CA VAL A 241 -22.57 -2.29 -10.06
C VAL A 241 -24.06 -2.42 -9.73
N LEU A 242 -24.53 -1.81 -8.63
CA LEU A 242 -25.93 -1.81 -8.24
C LEU A 242 -26.79 -0.90 -9.12
N ALA A 243 -26.19 0.05 -9.85
CA ALA A 243 -26.87 0.91 -10.82
C ALA A 243 -27.00 0.26 -12.22
N THR A 244 -26.50 -0.97 -12.41
CA THR A 244 -26.67 -1.71 -13.66
C THR A 244 -28.11 -2.19 -13.84
N PRO A 245 -28.66 -2.19 -15.09
CA PRO A 245 -30.01 -2.68 -15.36
C PRO A 245 -30.29 -4.11 -14.86
N GLU A 246 -29.27 -4.97 -14.88
CA GLU A 246 -29.28 -6.36 -14.43
C GLU A 246 -29.55 -6.49 -12.91
N MET A 247 -29.20 -5.46 -12.14
CA MET A 247 -29.41 -5.41 -10.69
C MET A 247 -30.76 -4.81 -10.30
N HIS A 248 -31.42 -4.02 -11.16
CA HIS A 248 -32.71 -3.38 -10.86
C HIS A 248 -33.81 -4.36 -10.42
N GLU A 249 -33.96 -5.49 -11.11
CA GLU A 249 -34.98 -6.50 -10.76
C GLU A 249 -34.72 -7.06 -9.35
N TRP A 250 -33.48 -7.43 -9.05
CA TRP A 250 -33.11 -7.99 -7.76
C TRP A 250 -33.22 -6.95 -6.64
N LEU A 251 -32.81 -5.70 -6.88
CA LEU A 251 -32.95 -4.61 -5.91
C LEU A 251 -34.41 -4.27 -5.59
N GLY A 252 -35.32 -4.48 -6.54
CA GLY A 252 -36.77 -4.33 -6.35
C GLY A 252 -37.46 -5.48 -5.60
N MET A 253 -36.77 -6.59 -5.30
CA MET A 253 -37.34 -7.70 -4.55
C MET A 253 -37.35 -7.47 -3.04
N GLU A 254 -38.37 -8.00 -2.37
CA GLU A 254 -38.44 -8.05 -0.90
C GLU A 254 -37.23 -8.75 -0.27
N SER A 255 -36.89 -8.41 0.98
CA SER A 255 -35.63 -8.83 1.62
C SER A 255 -35.43 -10.36 1.63
N GLU A 256 -36.45 -11.12 2.05
CA GLU A 256 -36.40 -12.59 2.06
C GLU A 256 -36.29 -13.17 0.63
N ALA A 257 -37.00 -12.58 -0.33
CA ALA A 257 -36.96 -12.99 -1.72
C ALA A 257 -35.54 -12.79 -2.31
N ARG A 258 -34.88 -11.65 -2.03
CA ARG A 258 -33.49 -11.38 -2.45
C ARG A 258 -32.49 -12.40 -1.95
N ILE A 259 -32.63 -12.84 -0.69
CA ILE A 259 -31.76 -13.85 -0.08
C ILE A 259 -31.98 -15.23 -0.71
N SER A 260 -33.22 -15.56 -1.06
CA SER A 260 -33.60 -16.82 -1.70
C SER A 260 -33.40 -16.85 -3.24
N ALA A 261 -33.05 -15.73 -3.86
CA ALA A 261 -32.98 -15.60 -5.31
C ALA A 261 -31.86 -16.47 -5.91
N GLU A 262 -32.23 -17.40 -6.80
CA GLU A 262 -31.23 -18.23 -7.48
C GLU A 262 -30.34 -17.42 -8.42
N TYR A 263 -29.06 -17.78 -8.49
CA TYR A 263 -28.12 -17.19 -9.43
C TYR A 263 -28.46 -17.59 -10.86
N ASN A 264 -28.74 -16.60 -11.72
CA ASN A 264 -28.97 -16.80 -13.16
C ASN A 264 -27.74 -16.32 -13.98
N THR A 265 -27.60 -16.82 -15.21
CA THR A 265 -26.45 -16.49 -16.07
C THR A 265 -26.54 -15.13 -16.76
N GLU A 266 -27.66 -14.41 -16.61
CA GLU A 266 -27.82 -13.05 -17.16
C GLU A 266 -26.96 -12.06 -16.36
N LYS A 267 -26.89 -12.22 -15.04
CA LYS A 267 -26.07 -11.43 -14.11
C LYS A 267 -24.56 -11.79 -14.13
N ARG A 268 -24.06 -12.38 -15.22
CA ARG A 268 -22.66 -12.88 -15.32
C ARG A 268 -21.63 -11.79 -15.67
N TYR A 269 -22.08 -10.61 -16.13
CA TYR A 269 -21.21 -9.56 -16.68
C TYR A 269 -21.56 -8.14 -16.21
N ALA A 270 -22.23 -8.02 -15.05
CA ALA A 270 -22.21 -6.80 -14.26
C ALA A 270 -20.88 -6.72 -13.49
#